data_AF-F5LPQ7-F1
#
_entry.id   AF-F5LPQ7-F1
#
_cell.length_a   1.000
_cell.length_b   1.000
_cell.length_c   1.000
_cell.angle_alpha   90.00
_cell.angle_beta   90.00
_cell.angle_gamma   90.00
#
_symmetry.space_group_name_H-M   'P 1'
#
loop_
_entity.id
_entity.type
_entity.pdbx_description
1 polymer ?
#
loop_
_entity_poly.entity_id
_entity_poly.type
_entity_poly.pdbx_seq_one_letter_code
_entity_poly.pdbx_strand_id
1 'polypeptide(L)'
;MTTEKSIKERLRLGFMLAGRYISPALLAALGVLLITGFALFVPPYIGVADNGDFFRSIYSEGLYFNLPDYDSQRFGYFVKQYGIYQYFNENGTTIVSSQSLFIKAALLLNQLLFSSVVFDIRFQALLFTLLLTAAVYLLVEALTWKIARKHGYLIALLAIFMFGDTGYTAYFSSFFGESIVYVMMLFVFASWLLLYRKRYNDYALLALFVISTLILTTSKQQNAPVGIIVACMAVVLLWVRKEKLFRLLTAGSLVLLFVSGVATYAMISKEFVNINQYHAMTRGVLMQSANPEDTLKSFEIDKQYAILKGSIFYEPYATVDVNSPMLEKDFYSRYGFASILTYYVTHPDKLSSMLNVAAKDAFTIRPNAMGNYEASAGKPFGTHAGFFSGYSVMKKGLSPKTYGFIVIWIVVLVGLYMPSFLAAFRARDPRLAQRLILIVTMIFIGLAGILVSIIGAGDADLAKHEFLFTVAFDLVTFMAVSDILSRRLMRNHEYAADEADKIRTGTGKGGNALAQHPSL
;
A
#
# COMPACT_ATOMS: atom_id res chain seq x y z
N MET A 1 -26.93 -3.03 -43.40
CA MET A 1 -25.62 -2.32 -43.41
C MET A 1 -25.71 -0.84 -43.02
N THR A 2 -26.87 -0.18 -43.14
CA THR A 2 -27.09 1.25 -42.82
C THR A 2 -27.36 1.55 -41.34
N THR A 3 -28.03 0.64 -40.62
CA THR A 3 -28.36 0.79 -39.19
C THR A 3 -27.14 0.71 -38.27
N GLU A 4 -26.16 -0.15 -38.59
CA GLU A 4 -24.95 -0.34 -37.78
C GLU A 4 -23.98 0.87 -37.87
N LYS A 5 -23.92 1.51 -39.03
CA LYS A 5 -23.17 2.79 -39.22
C LYS A 5 -23.81 3.93 -38.43
N SER A 6 -25.14 4.03 -38.45
CA SER A 6 -25.89 5.06 -37.71
C SER A 6 -25.71 4.93 -36.19
N ILE A 7 -25.70 3.71 -35.65
CA ILE A 7 -25.44 3.46 -34.22
C ILE A 7 -23.99 3.84 -33.86
N LYS A 8 -23.01 3.46 -34.69
CA LYS A 8 -21.60 3.84 -34.48
C LYS A 8 -21.40 5.36 -34.52
N GLU A 9 -22.10 6.07 -35.39
CA GLU A 9 -22.05 7.54 -35.48
C GLU A 9 -22.72 8.22 -34.28
N ARG A 10 -23.88 7.76 -33.84
CA ARG A 10 -24.55 8.28 -32.64
C ARG A 10 -23.74 8.01 -31.37
N LEU A 11 -23.14 6.82 -31.23
CA LEU A 11 -22.21 6.51 -30.14
C LEU A 11 -20.98 7.42 -30.19
N ARG A 12 -20.38 7.64 -31.37
CA ARG A 12 -19.26 8.58 -31.53
C ARG A 12 -19.66 10.01 -31.14
N LEU A 13 -20.85 10.47 -31.54
CA LEU A 13 -21.35 11.80 -31.21
C LEU A 13 -21.58 11.95 -29.69
N GLY A 14 -22.18 10.95 -29.06
CA GLY A 14 -22.37 10.87 -27.61
C GLY A 14 -21.05 10.87 -26.84
N PHE A 15 -20.06 10.09 -27.30
CA PHE A 15 -18.70 10.09 -26.74
C PHE A 15 -17.98 11.44 -26.93
N MET A 16 -18.17 12.12 -28.06
CA MET A 16 -17.59 13.44 -28.30
C MET A 16 -18.21 14.52 -27.43
N LEU A 17 -19.54 14.49 -27.24
CA LEU A 17 -20.27 15.42 -26.38
C LEU A 17 -19.94 15.18 -24.90
N ALA A 18 -20.00 13.93 -24.42
CA ALA A 18 -19.61 13.57 -23.06
C ALA A 18 -18.14 13.90 -22.79
N GLY A 19 -17.25 13.66 -23.75
CA GLY A 19 -15.84 13.98 -23.63
C GLY A 19 -15.52 15.47 -23.64
N ARG A 20 -16.48 16.33 -24.03
CA ARG A 20 -16.35 17.79 -23.89
C ARG A 20 -16.47 18.25 -22.44
N TYR A 21 -17.17 17.48 -21.59
CA TYR A 21 -17.48 17.84 -20.20
C TYR A 21 -16.80 16.92 -19.17
N ILE A 22 -16.49 15.66 -19.51
CA ILE A 22 -15.93 14.67 -18.58
C ILE A 22 -14.49 14.35 -18.94
N SER A 23 -13.53 14.76 -18.10
CA SER A 23 -12.13 14.36 -18.24
C SER A 23 -11.94 12.87 -17.91
N PRO A 24 -10.89 12.21 -18.42
CA PRO A 24 -10.57 10.83 -18.03
C PRO A 24 -10.40 10.66 -16.53
N ALA A 25 -9.77 11.63 -15.85
CA ALA A 25 -9.63 11.63 -14.40
C ALA A 25 -10.98 11.69 -13.68
N LEU A 26 -11.91 12.53 -14.16
CA LEU A 26 -13.26 12.63 -13.60
C LEU A 26 -14.05 11.34 -13.82
N LEU A 27 -13.95 10.73 -15.01
CA LEU A 27 -14.58 9.43 -15.29
C LEU A 27 -14.08 8.37 -14.30
N ALA A 28 -12.77 8.27 -14.10
CA ALA A 28 -12.19 7.30 -13.19
C ALA A 28 -12.67 7.51 -11.74
N ALA A 29 -12.64 8.76 -11.27
CA ALA A 29 -13.08 9.11 -9.94
C ALA A 29 -14.57 8.78 -9.71
N LEU A 30 -15.44 9.19 -10.63
CA LEU A 30 -16.88 8.89 -10.53
C LEU A 30 -17.16 7.39 -10.65
N GLY A 31 -16.44 6.68 -11.52
CA GLY A 31 -16.59 5.23 -11.67
C GLY A 31 -16.24 4.49 -10.37
N VAL A 32 -15.09 4.81 -9.76
CA VAL A 32 -14.68 4.23 -8.47
C VAL A 32 -15.65 4.61 -7.36
N LEU A 33 -16.10 5.88 -7.31
CA LEU A 33 -17.08 6.34 -6.32
C LEU A 33 -18.39 5.55 -6.42
N LEU A 34 -18.91 5.34 -7.64
CA LEU A 34 -20.18 4.63 -7.84
C LEU A 34 -20.06 3.14 -7.48
N ILE A 35 -18.99 2.47 -7.92
CA ILE A 35 -18.77 1.05 -7.63
C ILE A 35 -18.56 0.82 -6.13
N THR A 36 -17.70 1.63 -5.51
CA THR A 36 -17.42 1.54 -4.07
C THR A 36 -18.65 1.93 -3.26
N GLY A 37 -19.36 2.97 -3.68
CA GLY A 37 -20.63 3.40 -3.11
C GLY A 37 -21.67 2.29 -3.12
N PHE A 38 -21.81 1.60 -4.25
CA PHE A 38 -22.71 0.45 -4.34
C PHE A 38 -22.25 -0.71 -3.44
N ALA A 39 -20.97 -1.06 -3.46
CA ALA A 39 -20.44 -2.18 -2.68
C ALA A 39 -20.58 -2.00 -1.16
N LEU A 40 -20.32 -0.80 -0.65
CA LEU A 40 -20.21 -0.57 0.80
C LEU A 40 -21.50 -0.03 1.44
N PHE A 41 -22.40 0.57 0.66
CA PHE A 41 -23.60 1.26 1.18
C PHE A 41 -24.92 0.65 0.73
N VAL A 42 -24.92 -0.33 -0.18
CA VAL A 42 -26.13 -1.04 -0.62
C VAL A 42 -26.10 -2.49 -0.14
N PRO A 43 -27.16 -3.02 0.50
CA PRO A 43 -27.23 -4.41 0.90
C PRO A 43 -27.10 -5.39 -0.28
N PRO A 44 -26.43 -6.55 -0.12
CA PRO A 44 -25.72 -6.99 1.08
C PRO A 44 -24.42 -6.18 1.29
N TYR A 45 -24.25 -5.60 2.47
CA TYR A 45 -23.10 -4.74 2.77
C TYR A 45 -21.81 -5.56 2.76
N ILE A 46 -20.76 -4.96 2.19
CA ILE A 46 -19.44 -5.58 2.08
C ILE A 46 -18.48 -4.91 3.06
N GLY A 47 -17.78 -5.73 3.83
CA GLY A 47 -16.66 -5.32 4.68
C GLY A 47 -15.64 -6.44 4.85
N VAL A 48 -14.74 -6.34 5.83
CA VAL A 48 -13.81 -7.43 6.16
C VAL A 48 -14.04 -7.85 7.60
N ALA A 49 -14.22 -9.16 7.83
CA ALA A 49 -14.35 -9.74 9.15
C ALA A 49 -13.11 -9.47 10.01
N ASP A 50 -13.28 -9.35 11.33
CA ASP A 50 -12.16 -9.24 12.25
C ASP A 50 -11.41 -10.58 12.33
N ASN A 51 -10.09 -10.56 12.23
CA ASN A 51 -9.25 -11.71 12.54
C ASN A 51 -8.84 -11.75 14.02
N GLY A 52 -9.40 -10.87 14.85
CA GLY A 52 -9.13 -10.64 16.26
C GLY A 52 -8.02 -9.65 16.54
N ASP A 53 -7.74 -8.73 15.60
CA ASP A 53 -6.83 -7.61 15.83
C ASP A 53 -7.59 -6.31 16.10
N PHE A 54 -8.89 -6.23 15.80
CA PHE A 54 -9.64 -4.96 15.92
C PHE A 54 -9.66 -4.39 17.33
N PHE A 55 -9.62 -5.25 18.36
CA PHE A 55 -9.60 -4.83 19.75
C PHE A 55 -8.47 -3.81 20.04
N ARG A 56 -7.33 -3.93 19.33
CA ARG A 56 -6.18 -3.02 19.45
C ARG A 56 -6.46 -1.61 18.96
N SER A 57 -7.46 -1.44 18.09
CA SER A 57 -7.81 -0.16 17.47
C SER A 57 -9.15 0.40 17.94
N ILE A 58 -10.08 -0.42 18.43
CA ILE A 58 -11.41 0.06 18.81
C ILE A 58 -11.47 0.49 20.28
N TYR A 59 -10.84 -0.26 21.20
CA TYR A 59 -10.98 0.01 22.62
C TYR A 59 -10.37 1.35 23.01
N SER A 60 -9.19 1.71 22.48
CA SER A 60 -8.57 3.03 22.73
C SER A 60 -9.39 4.21 22.18
N GLU A 61 -10.27 3.95 21.22
CA GLU A 61 -11.09 4.96 20.53
C GLU A 61 -12.49 5.09 21.12
N GLY A 62 -12.76 4.38 22.23
CA GLY A 62 -14.07 4.44 22.89
C GLY A 62 -15.12 3.51 22.26
N LEU A 63 -14.69 2.49 21.52
CA LEU A 63 -15.55 1.53 20.85
C LEU A 63 -15.42 0.12 21.43
N TYR A 64 -16.52 -0.64 21.44
CA TYR A 64 -16.52 -2.03 21.87
C TYR A 64 -17.42 -2.91 20.99
N PHE A 65 -17.19 -4.23 21.05
CA PHE A 65 -18.03 -5.20 20.33
C PHE A 65 -19.41 -5.29 20.98
N ASN A 66 -20.45 -4.90 20.26
CA ASN A 66 -21.83 -4.91 20.76
C ASN A 66 -22.60 -6.13 20.24
N LEU A 67 -21.99 -7.32 20.38
CA LEU A 67 -22.55 -8.60 19.93
C LEU A 67 -22.29 -9.69 20.98
N PRO A 68 -23.33 -10.38 21.49
CA PRO A 68 -23.15 -11.45 22.49
C PRO A 68 -22.35 -12.65 21.95
N ASP A 69 -22.47 -12.92 20.66
CA ASP A 69 -21.85 -14.06 19.98
C ASP A 69 -20.75 -13.59 19.02
N TYR A 70 -19.91 -12.65 19.49
CA TYR A 70 -18.85 -12.07 18.67
C TYR A 70 -17.76 -13.09 18.33
N ASP A 71 -17.36 -13.91 19.29
CA ASP A 71 -16.27 -14.87 19.12
C ASP A 71 -16.57 -15.93 18.04
N SER A 72 -17.85 -16.31 17.88
CA SER A 72 -18.28 -17.23 16.82
C SER A 72 -18.29 -16.60 15.42
N GLN A 73 -18.30 -15.27 15.34
CA GLN A 73 -18.37 -14.50 14.08
C GLN A 73 -17.00 -14.06 13.58
N ARG A 74 -15.98 -14.07 14.43
CA ARG A 74 -14.58 -13.77 14.09
C ARG A 74 -14.14 -14.59 12.88
N PHE A 75 -13.32 -14.00 12.01
CA PHE A 75 -12.90 -14.51 10.70
C PHE A 75 -14.02 -14.69 9.66
N GLY A 76 -15.22 -15.10 10.04
CA GLY A 76 -16.24 -15.51 9.07
C GLY A 76 -17.21 -14.43 8.62
N TYR A 77 -17.56 -13.49 9.50
CA TYR A 77 -18.60 -12.50 9.24
C TYR A 77 -18.14 -11.08 9.54
N PHE A 78 -18.53 -10.16 8.65
CA PHE A 78 -18.33 -8.73 8.81
C PHE A 78 -19.33 -8.18 9.84
N VAL A 79 -18.82 -7.37 10.78
CA VAL A 79 -19.62 -6.67 11.78
C VAL A 79 -19.74 -5.20 11.39
N LYS A 80 -20.97 -4.73 11.17
CA LYS A 80 -21.25 -3.35 10.75
C LYS A 80 -21.33 -2.37 11.91
N GLN A 81 -21.80 -2.82 13.07
CA GLN A 81 -22.16 -1.95 14.19
C GLN A 81 -21.37 -2.29 15.45
N TYR A 82 -20.93 -1.24 16.13
CA TYR A 82 -20.14 -1.29 17.36
C TYR A 82 -20.80 -0.41 18.42
N GLY A 83 -20.56 -0.70 19.69
CA GLY A 83 -21.03 0.13 20.79
C GLY A 83 -20.04 1.26 21.07
N ILE A 84 -20.56 2.42 21.50
CA ILE A 84 -19.76 3.56 21.94
C ILE A 84 -19.81 3.61 23.47
N TYR A 85 -18.64 3.62 24.13
CA TYR A 85 -18.58 3.78 25.59
C TYR A 85 -19.21 5.11 26.02
N GLN A 86 -20.16 5.04 26.94
CA GLN A 86 -20.88 6.21 27.50
C GLN A 86 -20.22 6.76 28.77
N TYR A 87 -19.30 6.00 29.35
CA TYR A 87 -18.62 6.29 30.61
C TYR A 87 -17.11 6.23 30.43
N PHE A 88 -16.37 6.42 31.53
CA PHE A 88 -14.92 6.38 31.54
C PHE A 88 -14.38 5.12 30.85
N ASN A 89 -13.50 5.31 29.87
CA ASN A 89 -12.82 4.23 29.19
C ASN A 89 -11.53 3.90 29.93
N GLU A 90 -11.52 2.75 30.60
CA GLU A 90 -10.35 2.22 31.30
C GLU A 90 -9.25 1.72 30.35
N ASN A 91 -9.59 1.47 29.09
CA ASN A 91 -8.62 1.08 28.08
C ASN A 91 -7.79 2.30 27.65
N GLY A 92 -6.55 2.36 28.14
CA GLY A 92 -5.56 3.36 27.70
C GLY A 92 -5.23 3.25 26.21
N THR A 93 -4.49 4.22 25.67
CA THR A 93 -3.99 4.15 24.30
C THR A 93 -2.96 3.03 24.18
N THR A 94 -3.38 1.87 23.66
CA THR A 94 -2.54 0.69 23.48
C THR A 94 -1.59 0.83 22.29
N ILE A 95 -2.01 1.54 21.24
CA ILE A 95 -1.21 1.81 20.03
C ILE A 95 -1.42 3.25 19.59
N VAL A 96 -0.33 4.01 19.44
CA VAL A 96 -0.37 5.33 18.79
C VAL A 96 -0.31 5.13 17.28
N SER A 97 -1.39 5.45 16.58
CA SER A 97 -1.49 5.33 15.13
C SER A 97 -2.23 6.53 14.52
N SER A 98 -1.83 6.94 13.31
CA SER A 98 -2.60 7.90 12.53
C SER A 98 -3.98 7.37 12.14
N GLN A 99 -4.23 6.06 12.26
CA GLN A 99 -5.54 5.45 12.05
C GLN A 99 -6.61 5.98 13.00
N SER A 100 -6.23 6.26 14.25
CA SER A 100 -7.11 6.86 15.25
C SER A 100 -7.73 8.18 14.76
N LEU A 101 -7.02 8.96 13.95
CA LEU A 101 -7.56 10.21 13.39
C LEU A 101 -8.80 9.96 12.53
N PHE A 102 -8.78 8.91 11.71
CA PHE A 102 -9.89 8.55 10.82
C PHE A 102 -11.04 7.90 11.59
N ILE A 103 -10.74 7.08 12.60
CA ILE A 103 -11.76 6.49 13.48
C ILE A 103 -12.49 7.60 14.25
N LYS A 104 -11.76 8.54 14.87
CA LYS A 104 -12.35 9.69 15.58
C LYS A 104 -13.16 10.59 14.68
N ALA A 105 -12.68 10.85 13.45
CA ALA A 105 -13.45 11.62 12.47
C ALA A 105 -14.74 10.90 12.07
N ALA A 106 -14.69 9.58 11.86
CA ALA A 106 -15.88 8.78 11.58
C ALA A 106 -16.84 8.75 12.77
N LEU A 107 -16.33 8.65 13.99
CA LEU A 107 -17.13 8.70 15.23
C LEU A 107 -17.86 10.02 15.36
N LEU A 108 -17.16 11.14 15.15
CA LEU A 108 -17.76 12.46 15.20
C LEU A 108 -18.89 12.59 14.16
N LEU A 109 -18.67 12.13 12.92
CA LEU A 109 -19.71 12.13 11.89
C LEU A 109 -20.89 11.23 12.26
N ASN A 110 -20.63 10.04 12.81
CA ASN A 110 -21.67 9.12 13.27
C ASN A 110 -22.50 9.72 14.42
N GLN A 111 -21.86 10.36 15.39
CA GLN A 111 -22.54 11.01 16.52
C GLN A 111 -23.40 12.20 16.07
N LEU A 112 -22.96 12.94 15.04
CA LEU A 112 -23.72 14.06 14.48
C LEU A 112 -24.92 13.61 13.63
N LEU A 113 -24.83 12.48 12.93
CA LEU A 113 -25.78 12.11 11.88
C LEU A 113 -26.61 10.84 12.16
N PHE A 114 -26.20 10.00 13.12
CA PHE A 114 -26.82 8.69 13.35
C PHE A 114 -27.10 8.39 14.83
N SER A 115 -26.09 8.21 15.66
CA SER A 115 -26.28 7.82 17.07
C SER A 115 -25.08 8.16 17.94
N SER A 116 -25.34 8.56 19.18
CA SER A 116 -24.33 8.74 20.23
C SER A 116 -23.92 7.45 20.94
N VAL A 117 -24.66 6.35 20.74
CA VAL A 117 -24.46 5.08 21.46
C VAL A 117 -24.01 3.95 20.53
N VAL A 118 -24.40 3.99 19.25
CA VAL A 118 -24.04 2.98 18.25
C VAL A 118 -23.18 3.61 17.17
N PHE A 119 -22.03 3.02 16.91
CA PHE A 119 -21.16 3.38 15.80
C PHE A 119 -21.41 2.46 14.60
N ASP A 120 -21.75 3.05 13.45
CA ASP A 120 -21.85 2.34 12.17
C ASP A 120 -20.57 2.56 11.35
N ILE A 121 -19.87 1.46 11.05
CA ILE A 121 -18.57 1.52 10.35
C ILE A 121 -18.65 2.10 8.95
N ARG A 122 -19.86 2.20 8.36
CA ARG A 122 -20.07 2.85 7.05
C ARG A 122 -19.70 4.33 7.07
N PHE A 123 -19.72 5.01 8.21
CA PHE A 123 -19.20 6.38 8.30
C PHE A 123 -17.69 6.45 8.04
N GLN A 124 -16.93 5.47 8.52
CA GLN A 124 -15.52 5.34 8.19
C GLN A 124 -15.34 4.98 6.71
N ALA A 125 -16.17 4.07 6.20
CA ALA A 125 -16.15 3.70 4.79
C ALA A 125 -16.40 4.91 3.87
N LEU A 126 -17.25 5.85 4.29
CA LEU A 126 -17.56 7.07 3.56
C LEU A 126 -16.32 7.97 3.45
N LEU A 127 -15.64 8.19 4.57
CA LEU A 127 -14.40 8.98 4.59
C LEU A 127 -13.35 8.41 3.63
N PHE A 128 -13.09 7.10 3.70
CA PHE A 128 -12.12 6.46 2.81
C PHE A 128 -12.57 6.43 1.35
N THR A 129 -13.87 6.28 1.08
CA THR A 129 -14.40 6.33 -0.30
C THR A 129 -14.18 7.71 -0.93
N LEU A 130 -14.41 8.79 -0.17
CA LEU A 130 -14.17 10.16 -0.64
C LEU A 130 -12.68 10.41 -0.90
N LEU A 131 -11.82 9.97 0.03
CA LEU A 131 -10.37 10.09 -0.13
C LEU A 131 -9.85 9.27 -1.31
N LEU A 132 -10.33 8.02 -1.48
CA LEU A 132 -9.98 7.18 -2.62
C LEU A 132 -10.40 7.85 -3.95
N THR A 133 -11.60 8.42 -4.00
CA THR A 133 -12.11 9.12 -5.18
C THR A 133 -11.19 10.27 -5.58
N ALA A 134 -10.75 11.08 -4.60
CA ALA A 134 -9.79 12.15 -4.83
C ALA A 134 -8.41 11.62 -5.24
N ALA A 135 -7.93 10.54 -4.61
CA ALA A 135 -6.64 9.93 -4.92
C ALA A 135 -6.60 9.36 -6.35
N VAL A 136 -7.65 8.65 -6.77
CA VAL A 136 -7.81 8.11 -8.13
C VAL A 136 -7.90 9.23 -9.16
N TYR A 137 -8.65 10.31 -8.86
CA TYR A 137 -8.69 11.50 -9.71
C TYR A 137 -7.28 12.04 -9.96
N LEU A 138 -6.51 12.29 -8.90
CA LEU A 138 -5.15 12.83 -9.00
C LEU A 138 -4.20 11.86 -9.72
N LEU A 139 -4.30 10.56 -9.46
CA LEU A 139 -3.49 9.53 -10.10
C LEU A 139 -3.73 9.49 -11.61
N VAL A 140 -5.00 9.42 -12.04
CA VAL A 140 -5.35 9.37 -13.46
C VAL A 140 -5.04 10.69 -14.14
N GLU A 141 -5.25 11.85 -13.48
CA GLU A 141 -4.82 13.14 -14.01
C GLU A 141 -3.30 13.17 -14.22
N ALA A 142 -2.50 12.68 -13.26
CA ALA A 142 -1.05 12.65 -13.35
C ALA A 142 -0.53 11.86 -14.55
N LEU A 143 -1.21 10.76 -14.88
CA LEU A 143 -0.86 9.88 -15.98
C LEU A 143 -1.39 10.40 -17.31
N THR A 144 -2.64 10.88 -17.36
CA THR A 144 -3.34 11.28 -18.59
C THR A 144 -3.10 12.72 -19.02
N TRP A 145 -2.44 13.54 -18.20
CA TRP A 145 -2.07 14.91 -18.57
C TRP A 145 -1.26 14.97 -19.87
N LYS A 146 -1.72 15.80 -20.83
CA LYS A 146 -1.16 15.94 -22.19
C LYS A 146 -1.06 14.62 -22.97
N ILE A 147 -2.04 13.74 -22.78
CA ILE A 147 -2.23 12.53 -23.59
C ILE A 147 -3.51 12.69 -24.41
N ALA A 148 -3.50 12.14 -25.63
CA ALA A 148 -4.70 12.07 -26.45
C ALA A 148 -5.86 11.38 -25.69
N ARG A 149 -7.04 12.01 -25.72
CA ARG A 149 -8.21 11.62 -24.90
C ARG A 149 -8.58 10.14 -25.02
N LYS A 150 -8.46 9.55 -26.21
CA LYS A 150 -8.73 8.11 -26.44
C LYS A 150 -7.93 7.22 -25.49
N HIS A 151 -6.61 7.43 -25.40
CA HIS A 151 -5.75 6.67 -24.49
C HIS A 151 -6.05 7.03 -23.02
N GLY A 152 -6.39 8.29 -22.77
CA GLY A 152 -6.81 8.74 -21.44
C GLY A 152 -8.02 7.95 -20.91
N TYR A 153 -9.07 7.77 -21.71
CA TYR A 153 -10.24 6.98 -21.28
C TYR A 153 -9.92 5.50 -21.08
N LEU A 154 -9.02 4.91 -21.86
CA LEU A 154 -8.56 3.53 -21.62
C LEU A 154 -7.85 3.41 -20.27
N ILE A 155 -6.98 4.36 -19.95
CA ILE A 155 -6.30 4.44 -18.64
C ILE A 155 -7.32 4.64 -17.52
N ALA A 156 -8.35 5.46 -17.72
CA ALA A 156 -9.42 5.67 -16.75
C ALA A 156 -10.23 4.39 -16.48
N LEU A 157 -10.62 3.65 -17.52
CA LEU A 157 -11.32 2.37 -17.37
C LEU A 157 -10.47 1.32 -16.64
N LEU A 158 -9.17 1.27 -16.94
CA LEU A 158 -8.22 0.41 -16.24
C LEU A 158 -8.09 0.82 -14.76
N ALA A 159 -8.04 2.11 -14.46
CA ALA A 159 -8.02 2.60 -13.08
C ALA A 159 -9.28 2.20 -12.32
N ILE A 160 -10.46 2.30 -12.94
CA ILE A 160 -11.72 1.85 -12.33
C ILE A 160 -11.65 0.35 -12.03
N PHE A 161 -11.21 -0.46 -13.00
CA PHE A 161 -11.09 -1.91 -12.85
C PHE A 161 -10.13 -2.32 -11.73
N MET A 162 -8.96 -1.68 -11.63
CA MET A 162 -7.94 -2.02 -10.63
C MET A 162 -8.26 -1.45 -9.24
N PHE A 163 -8.54 -0.15 -9.17
CA PHE A 163 -8.62 0.58 -7.89
C PHE A 163 -10.03 0.65 -7.29
N GLY A 164 -11.06 0.38 -8.10
CA GLY A 164 -12.42 0.15 -7.62
C GLY A 164 -12.67 -1.30 -7.20
N ASP A 165 -11.68 -2.19 -7.36
CA ASP A 165 -11.81 -3.60 -7.00
C ASP A 165 -12.19 -3.75 -5.52
N THR A 166 -13.21 -4.55 -5.26
CA THR A 166 -13.72 -4.80 -3.89
C THR A 166 -12.65 -5.44 -3.01
N GLY A 167 -11.59 -6.00 -3.63
CA GLY A 167 -10.31 -6.40 -3.05
C GLY A 167 -9.85 -5.42 -2.01
N TYR A 168 -9.71 -4.19 -2.49
CA TYR A 168 -9.24 -3.05 -1.73
C TYR A 168 -10.34 -2.37 -0.94
N THR A 169 -11.48 -2.12 -1.58
CA THR A 169 -12.48 -1.23 -1.00
C THR A 169 -13.25 -1.87 0.17
N ALA A 170 -13.32 -3.19 0.25
CA ALA A 170 -13.91 -3.89 1.41
C ALA A 170 -13.23 -3.51 2.74
N TYR A 171 -11.92 -3.22 2.71
CA TYR A 171 -11.18 -2.79 3.91
C TYR A 171 -11.72 -1.49 4.51
N PHE A 172 -12.37 -0.63 3.72
CA PHE A 172 -12.89 0.64 4.22
C PHE A 172 -13.97 0.44 5.29
N SER A 173 -14.70 -0.68 5.21
CA SER A 173 -15.62 -1.18 6.23
C SER A 173 -14.92 -2.18 7.16
N SER A 174 -13.76 -1.81 7.71
CA SER A 174 -13.00 -2.60 8.69
C SER A 174 -12.05 -1.70 9.49
N PHE A 175 -11.55 -2.18 10.64
CA PHE A 175 -10.51 -1.47 11.42
C PHE A 175 -9.09 -1.90 11.05
N PHE A 176 -8.90 -2.42 9.84
CA PHE A 176 -7.58 -2.70 9.29
C PHE A 176 -6.92 -1.42 8.76
N GLY A 177 -5.66 -1.18 9.14
CA GLY A 177 -4.88 -0.03 8.65
C GLY A 177 -4.59 -0.05 7.14
N GLU A 178 -4.85 -1.17 6.48
CA GLU A 178 -4.79 -1.41 5.03
C GLU A 178 -5.59 -0.35 4.24
N SER A 179 -6.72 0.11 4.78
CA SER A 179 -7.52 1.21 4.21
C SER A 179 -6.72 2.48 4.03
N ILE A 180 -5.97 2.86 5.07
CA ILE A 180 -5.15 4.07 5.08
C ILE A 180 -3.93 3.87 4.19
N VAL A 181 -3.29 2.71 4.29
CA VAL A 181 -2.13 2.37 3.46
C VAL A 181 -2.48 2.52 1.99
N TYR A 182 -3.60 1.94 1.57
CA TYR A 182 -4.05 1.98 0.19
C TYR A 182 -4.25 3.42 -0.31
N VAL A 183 -5.08 4.20 0.38
CA VAL A 183 -5.40 5.57 -0.02
C VAL A 183 -4.17 6.49 0.02
N MET A 184 -3.35 6.40 1.07
CA MET A 184 -2.16 7.24 1.21
C MET A 184 -1.10 6.90 0.20
N MET A 185 -0.89 5.63 -0.16
CA MET A 185 0.04 5.26 -1.22
C MET A 185 -0.37 5.84 -2.58
N LEU A 186 -1.67 5.82 -2.90
CA LEU A 186 -2.18 6.48 -4.12
C LEU A 186 -1.88 7.98 -4.10
N PHE A 187 -2.10 8.67 -2.97
CA PHE A 187 -1.78 10.10 -2.86
C PHE A 187 -0.28 10.38 -2.97
N VAL A 188 0.58 9.60 -2.31
CA VAL A 188 2.05 9.74 -2.40
C VAL A 188 2.50 9.57 -3.85
N PHE A 189 2.03 8.53 -4.53
CA PHE A 189 2.37 8.25 -5.92
C PHE A 189 1.86 9.34 -6.87
N ALA A 190 0.60 9.74 -6.74
CA ALA A 190 -0.02 10.76 -7.59
C ALA A 190 0.62 12.14 -7.38
N SER A 191 0.82 12.57 -6.13
CA SER A 191 1.44 13.87 -5.81
C SER A 191 2.88 13.97 -6.31
N TRP A 192 3.69 12.91 -6.18
CA TRP A 192 5.03 12.86 -6.75
C TRP A 192 5.00 13.05 -8.27
N LEU A 193 4.14 12.31 -8.98
CA LEU A 193 4.01 12.45 -10.44
C LEU A 193 3.50 13.84 -10.85
N LEU A 194 2.58 14.44 -10.09
CA LEU A 194 2.03 15.77 -10.39
C LEU A 194 3.06 16.89 -10.15
N LEU A 195 3.90 16.77 -9.12
CA LEU A 195 5.04 17.66 -8.86
C LEU A 195 6.01 17.68 -10.04
N TYR A 196 6.30 16.50 -10.57
CA TYR A 196 7.07 16.34 -11.80
C TYR A 196 6.42 17.08 -12.99
N ARG A 197 5.10 16.92 -13.17
CA ARG A 197 4.33 17.46 -14.31
C ARG A 197 4.07 18.97 -14.29
N LYS A 198 4.29 19.65 -13.16
CA LYS A 198 3.97 21.08 -12.95
C LYS A 198 2.50 21.41 -13.30
N ARG A 199 1.59 20.52 -12.92
CA ARG A 199 0.16 20.61 -13.29
C ARG A 199 -0.65 21.48 -12.34
N TYR A 200 -0.35 21.38 -11.05
CA TYR A 200 -0.98 22.12 -9.96
C TYR A 200 0.07 22.90 -9.18
N ASN A 201 -0.35 23.59 -8.12
CA ASN A 201 0.55 24.33 -7.25
C ASN A 201 1.54 23.36 -6.56
N ASP A 202 2.84 23.55 -6.82
CA ASP A 202 3.90 22.70 -6.27
C ASP A 202 3.90 22.67 -4.72
N TYR A 203 3.54 23.77 -4.04
CA TYR A 203 3.48 23.81 -2.58
C TYR A 203 2.33 22.97 -2.03
N ALA A 204 1.16 23.02 -2.68
CA ALA A 204 0.01 22.21 -2.28
C ALA A 204 0.27 20.72 -2.54
N LEU A 205 0.93 20.39 -3.65
CA LEU A 205 1.32 19.01 -3.94
C LEU A 205 2.42 18.50 -3.00
N LEU A 206 3.37 19.36 -2.61
CA LEU A 206 4.37 19.03 -1.59
C LEU A 206 3.69 18.78 -0.24
N ALA A 207 2.73 19.63 0.16
CA ALA A 207 1.96 19.42 1.39
C ALA A 207 1.19 18.10 1.35
N LEU A 208 0.49 17.80 0.25
CA LEU A 208 -0.20 16.53 0.06
C LEU A 208 0.76 15.34 0.16
N PHE A 209 1.90 15.40 -0.54
CA PHE A 209 2.94 14.37 -0.50
C PHE A 209 3.43 14.10 0.93
N VAL A 210 3.73 15.17 1.68
CA VAL A 210 4.27 15.08 3.04
C VAL A 210 3.23 14.56 4.02
N ILE A 211 2.01 15.13 4.00
CA ILE A 211 0.91 14.70 4.87
C ILE A 211 0.57 13.24 4.62
N SER A 212 0.43 12.82 3.35
CA SER A 212 0.13 11.43 3.02
C SER A 212 1.25 10.49 3.42
N THR A 213 2.52 10.87 3.25
CA THR A 213 3.66 10.03 3.68
C THR A 213 3.74 9.93 5.19
N LEU A 214 3.49 11.03 5.93
CA LEU A 214 3.46 11.01 7.40
C LEU A 214 2.36 10.09 7.93
N ILE A 215 1.15 10.23 7.41
CA ILE A 215 0.01 9.37 7.78
C ILE A 215 0.33 7.92 7.45
N LEU A 216 0.86 7.64 6.25
CA LEU A 216 1.25 6.29 5.83
C LEU A 216 2.29 5.68 6.78
N THR A 217 3.35 6.41 7.09
CA THR A 217 4.44 5.96 7.96
C THR A 217 3.95 5.66 9.38
N THR A 218 3.08 6.52 9.92
CA THR A 218 2.58 6.44 11.30
C THR A 218 1.29 5.61 11.45
N SER A 219 0.76 5.05 10.36
CA SER A 219 -0.49 4.26 10.39
C SER A 219 -0.32 2.87 11.00
N LYS A 220 0.88 2.28 10.86
CA LYS A 220 1.27 1.02 11.48
C LYS A 220 2.75 1.06 11.79
N GLN A 221 3.14 0.40 12.88
CA GLN A 221 4.55 0.25 13.26
C GLN A 221 5.37 -0.42 12.15
N GLN A 222 4.79 -1.38 11.41
CA GLN A 222 5.48 -2.02 10.27
C GLN A 222 5.75 -1.07 9.09
N ASN A 223 5.07 0.08 9.02
CA ASN A 223 5.27 1.08 7.96
C ASN A 223 6.39 2.08 8.29
N ALA A 224 7.05 1.96 9.44
CA ALA A 224 8.16 2.84 9.82
C ALA A 224 9.26 3.00 8.74
N PRO A 225 9.67 1.93 7.99
CA PRO A 225 10.66 2.07 6.92
C PRO A 225 10.21 2.98 5.78
N VAL A 226 8.91 3.16 5.56
CA VAL A 226 8.37 3.98 4.46
C VAL A 226 8.86 5.41 4.56
N GLY A 227 8.77 6.02 5.75
CA GLY A 227 9.23 7.40 5.97
C GLY A 227 10.71 7.59 5.68
N ILE A 228 11.54 6.60 6.06
CA ILE A 228 12.98 6.59 5.81
C ILE A 228 13.28 6.46 4.30
N ILE A 229 12.67 5.48 3.64
CA ILE A 229 12.86 5.23 2.20
C ILE A 229 12.43 6.44 1.39
N VAL A 230 11.24 6.99 1.67
CA VAL A 230 10.73 8.17 0.98
C VAL A 230 11.64 9.38 1.24
N ALA A 231 12.08 9.62 2.48
CA ALA A 231 12.98 10.72 2.79
C ALA A 231 14.30 10.66 2.01
N CYS A 232 14.92 9.47 1.93
CA CYS A 232 16.17 9.28 1.20
C CYS A 232 15.99 9.41 -0.31
N MET A 233 14.95 8.79 -0.87
CA MET A 233 14.75 8.76 -2.32
C MET A 233 14.19 10.09 -2.85
N ALA A 234 13.36 10.79 -2.07
CA ALA A 234 12.75 12.05 -2.46
C ALA A 234 13.69 13.27 -2.31
N VAL A 235 14.95 13.08 -1.91
CA VAL A 235 16.00 14.13 -1.96
C VAL A 235 16.06 14.77 -3.35
N VAL A 236 15.80 14.00 -4.41
CA VAL A 236 15.77 14.51 -5.79
C VAL A 236 14.72 15.60 -6.04
N LEU A 237 13.68 15.70 -5.20
CA LEU A 237 12.64 16.72 -5.30
C LEU A 237 13.20 18.13 -5.01
N LEU A 238 14.32 18.25 -4.28
CA LEU A 238 15.00 19.53 -4.03
C LEU A 238 15.40 20.25 -5.33
N TRP A 239 15.63 19.50 -6.40
CA TRP A 239 16.04 20.07 -7.69
C TRP A 239 14.89 20.28 -8.67
N VAL A 240 13.65 19.90 -8.32
CA VAL A 240 12.46 20.11 -9.18
C VAL A 240 12.14 21.60 -9.36
N ARG A 241 12.45 22.42 -8.35
CA ARG A 241 12.29 23.88 -8.38
C ARG A 241 13.54 24.57 -7.84
N LYS A 242 13.92 25.70 -8.47
CA LYS A 242 15.12 26.47 -8.09
C LYS A 242 14.90 27.43 -6.92
N GLU A 243 13.65 27.68 -6.56
CA GLU A 243 13.28 28.64 -5.52
C GLU A 243 13.73 28.20 -4.13
N LYS A 244 14.34 29.13 -3.37
CA LYS A 244 14.92 28.85 -2.05
C LYS A 244 13.87 28.36 -1.05
N LEU A 245 12.69 29.00 -1.01
CA LEU A 245 11.62 28.62 -0.10
C LEU A 245 11.16 27.18 -0.35
N PHE A 246 10.92 26.81 -1.61
CA PHE A 246 10.52 25.44 -1.96
C PHE A 246 11.57 24.41 -1.53
N ARG A 247 12.86 24.70 -1.74
CA ARG A 247 13.95 23.82 -1.31
C ARG A 247 14.03 23.68 0.20
N LEU A 248 13.88 24.78 0.94
CA LEU A 248 13.88 24.76 2.41
C LEU A 248 12.71 23.93 2.94
N LEU A 249 11.49 24.17 2.42
CA LEU A 249 10.30 23.41 2.81
C LEU A 249 10.46 21.92 2.46
N THR A 250 11.00 21.61 1.28
CA THR A 250 11.25 20.22 0.88
C THR A 250 12.29 19.57 1.80
N ALA A 251 13.42 20.23 2.08
CA ALA A 251 14.45 19.70 2.98
C ALA A 251 13.91 19.46 4.40
N GLY A 252 13.21 20.44 4.97
CA GLY A 252 12.54 20.29 6.27
C GLY A 252 11.51 19.16 6.27
N SER A 253 10.77 18.99 5.17
CA SER A 253 9.84 17.87 5.02
C SER A 253 10.54 16.52 4.98
N LEU A 254 11.67 16.38 4.27
CA LEU A 254 12.41 15.12 4.22
C LEU A 254 13.00 14.75 5.58
N VAL A 255 13.52 15.74 6.33
CA VAL A 255 13.97 15.53 7.72
C VAL A 255 12.80 15.07 8.59
N LEU A 256 11.66 15.74 8.50
CA LEU A 256 10.45 15.37 9.24
C LEU A 256 10.01 13.93 8.90
N LEU A 257 10.02 13.54 7.63
CA LEU A 257 9.68 12.17 7.20
C LEU A 257 10.67 11.14 7.74
N PHE A 258 11.98 11.43 7.69
CA PHE A 258 13.01 10.55 8.24
C PHE A 258 12.82 10.37 9.75
N VAL A 259 12.68 11.48 10.49
CA VAL A 259 12.45 11.48 11.93
C VAL A 259 11.15 10.75 12.28
N SER A 260 10.08 10.93 11.50
CA SER A 260 8.82 10.22 11.71
C SER A 260 8.96 8.70 11.57
N GLY A 261 9.76 8.23 10.61
CA GLY A 261 10.06 6.81 10.45
C GLY A 261 10.84 6.25 11.64
N VAL A 262 11.88 6.96 12.07
CA VAL A 262 12.68 6.59 13.25
C VAL A 262 11.83 6.60 14.53
N ALA A 263 11.02 7.64 14.74
CA ALA A 263 10.14 7.76 15.89
C ALA A 263 9.08 6.65 15.91
N THR A 264 8.45 6.35 14.76
CA THR A 264 7.47 5.26 14.66
C THR A 264 8.08 3.91 15.03
N TYR A 265 9.32 3.65 14.60
CA TYR A 265 10.05 2.44 14.98
C TYR A 265 10.42 2.42 16.49
N ALA A 266 10.84 3.56 17.04
CA ALA A 266 11.19 3.66 18.46
C ALA A 266 9.97 3.51 19.40
N MET A 267 8.77 3.76 18.91
CA MET A 267 7.51 3.64 19.66
C MET A 267 6.90 2.24 19.63
N ILE A 268 7.59 1.24 19.07
CA ILE A 268 7.15 -0.17 19.14
C ILE A 268 7.21 -0.63 20.59
N SER A 269 6.10 -1.14 21.14
CA SER A 269 6.05 -1.61 22.53
C SER A 269 6.88 -2.88 22.68
N LYS A 270 7.46 -3.10 23.88
CA LYS A 270 8.23 -4.31 24.18
C LYS A 270 7.41 -5.59 23.99
N GLU A 271 6.13 -5.54 24.32
CA GLU A 271 5.22 -6.68 24.10
C GLU A 271 5.15 -7.08 22.63
N PHE A 272 4.97 -6.11 21.72
CA PHE A 272 5.00 -6.38 20.28
C PHE A 272 6.37 -6.84 19.79
N VAL A 273 7.46 -6.33 20.37
CA VAL A 273 8.80 -6.83 20.08
C VAL A 273 8.93 -8.30 20.44
N ASN A 274 8.48 -8.72 21.63
CA ASN A 274 8.59 -10.10 22.09
C ASN A 274 7.73 -11.06 21.25
N ILE A 275 6.49 -10.66 20.94
CA ILE A 275 5.59 -11.44 20.05
C ILE A 275 6.25 -11.68 18.69
N ASN A 276 6.74 -10.59 18.08
CA ASN A 276 7.40 -10.61 16.79
C ASN A 276 8.68 -11.45 16.83
N GLN A 277 9.54 -11.24 17.83
CA GLN A 277 10.76 -12.02 18.03
C GLN A 277 10.48 -13.51 18.14
N TYR A 278 9.47 -13.90 18.94
CA TYR A 278 9.05 -15.28 19.07
C TYR A 278 8.73 -15.89 17.70
N HIS A 279 7.81 -15.27 16.94
CA HIS A 279 7.43 -15.78 15.63
C HIS A 279 8.59 -15.75 14.63
N ALA A 280 9.44 -14.74 14.65
CA ALA A 280 10.61 -14.66 13.77
C ALA A 280 11.55 -15.88 13.95
N MET A 281 11.73 -16.34 15.19
CA MET A 281 12.50 -17.55 15.48
C MET A 281 11.69 -18.83 15.19
N THR A 282 10.49 -18.98 15.75
CA THR A 282 9.74 -20.25 15.71
C THR A 282 9.10 -20.55 14.36
N ARG A 283 8.54 -19.51 13.73
CA ARG A 283 7.82 -19.55 12.45
C ARG A 283 8.68 -19.14 11.25
N GLY A 284 9.81 -18.47 11.49
CA GLY A 284 10.81 -18.14 10.48
C GLY A 284 11.99 -19.10 10.49
N VAL A 285 12.99 -18.79 11.32
CA VAL A 285 14.31 -19.43 11.35
C VAL A 285 14.22 -20.95 11.57
N LEU A 286 13.56 -21.40 12.64
CA LEU A 286 13.45 -22.82 12.97
C LEU A 286 12.57 -23.58 11.98
N MET A 287 11.54 -22.92 11.45
CA MET A 287 10.60 -23.54 10.52
C MET A 287 11.30 -24.02 9.24
N GLN A 288 12.25 -23.23 8.74
CA GLN A 288 13.05 -23.56 7.54
C GLN A 288 14.25 -24.46 7.83
N SER A 289 14.60 -24.66 9.10
CA SER A 289 15.76 -25.44 9.48
C SER A 289 15.51 -26.95 9.40
N ALA A 290 16.45 -27.67 8.78
CA ALA A 290 16.46 -29.13 8.74
C ALA A 290 16.87 -29.73 10.10
N ASN A 291 17.81 -29.07 10.81
CA ASN A 291 18.20 -29.42 12.17
C ASN A 291 18.02 -28.19 13.09
N PRO A 292 16.86 -28.06 13.76
CA PRO A 292 16.57 -26.92 14.62
C PRO A 292 17.56 -26.77 15.78
N GLU A 293 18.10 -27.87 16.31
CA GLU A 293 19.05 -27.84 17.43
C GLU A 293 20.37 -27.17 17.04
N ASP A 294 20.93 -27.51 15.88
CA ASP A 294 22.17 -26.91 15.38
C ASP A 294 21.96 -25.44 15.03
N THR A 295 20.76 -25.10 14.56
CA THR A 295 20.38 -23.71 14.30
C THR A 295 20.32 -22.91 15.59
N LEU A 296 19.66 -23.40 16.63
CA LEU A 296 19.63 -22.74 17.95
C LEU A 296 21.03 -22.58 18.53
N LYS A 297 21.89 -23.60 18.38
CA LYS A 297 23.28 -23.52 18.81
C LYS A 297 24.05 -22.38 18.13
N SER A 298 23.76 -22.06 16.86
CA SER A 298 24.37 -20.92 16.15
C SER A 298 23.96 -19.55 16.71
N PHE A 299 22.84 -19.49 17.43
CA PHE A 299 22.38 -18.32 18.17
C PHE A 299 22.74 -18.37 19.67
N GLU A 300 23.56 -19.35 20.09
CA GLU A 300 23.87 -19.59 21.51
C GLU A 300 22.63 -19.88 22.38
N ILE A 301 21.60 -20.48 21.78
CA ILE A 301 20.36 -20.90 22.44
C ILE A 301 20.42 -22.40 22.73
N ASP A 302 19.89 -22.81 23.88
CA ASP A 302 19.80 -24.22 24.26
C ASP A 302 18.93 -25.02 23.28
N LYS A 303 19.39 -26.23 22.96
CA LYS A 303 18.72 -27.15 22.03
C LYS A 303 17.31 -27.55 22.47
N GLN A 304 17.01 -27.50 23.77
CA GLN A 304 15.67 -27.81 24.29
C GLN A 304 14.57 -26.94 23.68
N TYR A 305 14.90 -25.71 23.26
CA TYR A 305 13.95 -24.79 22.63
C TYR A 305 13.58 -25.19 21.19
N ALA A 306 14.19 -26.25 20.63
CA ALA A 306 13.79 -26.81 19.34
C ALA A 306 12.33 -27.28 19.32
N ILE A 307 11.76 -27.62 20.48
CA ILE A 307 10.35 -27.98 20.66
C ILE A 307 9.39 -26.85 20.27
N LEU A 308 9.86 -25.59 20.27
CA LEU A 308 9.07 -24.42 19.88
C LEU A 308 9.00 -24.24 18.35
N LYS A 309 9.60 -25.12 17.55
CA LYS A 309 9.52 -25.02 16.10
C LYS A 309 8.06 -25.08 15.64
N GLY A 310 7.63 -24.04 14.91
CA GLY A 310 6.28 -23.97 14.33
C GLY A 310 5.18 -23.46 15.26
N SER A 311 5.45 -23.27 16.56
CA SER A 311 4.47 -22.77 17.51
C SER A 311 4.22 -21.27 17.34
N ILE A 312 3.02 -20.82 17.72
CA ILE A 312 2.62 -19.42 17.70
C ILE A 312 2.43 -18.86 19.12
N PHE A 313 2.71 -17.56 19.29
CA PHE A 313 2.58 -16.86 20.57
C PHE A 313 1.20 -16.98 21.24
N TYR A 314 0.12 -17.06 20.45
CA TYR A 314 -1.27 -17.10 20.93
C TYR A 314 -1.89 -18.51 20.92
N GLU A 315 -1.07 -19.56 20.97
CA GLU A 315 -1.58 -20.93 21.04
C GLU A 315 -2.37 -21.15 22.33
N PRO A 316 -3.64 -21.62 22.26
CA PRO A 316 -4.44 -21.86 23.47
C PRO A 316 -3.83 -22.90 24.41
N TYR A 317 -3.07 -23.84 23.85
CA TYR A 317 -2.39 -24.92 24.58
C TYR A 317 -0.89 -24.88 24.26
N ALA A 318 -0.22 -23.83 24.72
CA ALA A 318 1.21 -23.67 24.50
C ALA A 318 2.03 -24.69 25.31
N THR A 319 3.08 -25.24 24.72
CA THR A 319 4.04 -26.15 25.37
C THR A 319 4.85 -25.47 26.47
N VAL A 320 5.02 -24.14 26.37
CA VAL A 320 5.72 -23.32 27.36
C VAL A 320 5.01 -21.98 27.49
N ASP A 321 5.00 -21.41 28.70
CA ASP A 321 4.56 -20.04 28.92
C ASP A 321 5.51 -19.07 28.19
N VAL A 322 5.00 -18.48 27.10
CA VAL A 322 5.72 -17.55 26.22
C VAL A 322 6.13 -16.25 26.91
N ASN A 323 5.52 -15.93 28.06
CA ASN A 323 5.85 -14.77 28.90
C ASN A 323 6.71 -15.14 30.11
N SER A 324 7.19 -16.40 30.19
CA SER A 324 8.00 -16.83 31.33
C SER A 324 9.35 -16.10 31.38
N PRO A 325 9.85 -15.76 32.60
CA PRO A 325 11.17 -15.16 32.77
C PRO A 325 12.31 -16.00 32.19
N MET A 326 12.10 -17.31 32.07
CA MET A 326 13.05 -18.25 31.48
C MET A 326 13.23 -18.00 29.98
N LEU A 327 12.14 -17.84 29.21
CA LEU A 327 12.23 -17.48 27.79
C LEU A 327 12.84 -16.09 27.58
N GLU A 328 12.49 -15.11 28.42
CA GLU A 328 13.08 -13.77 28.35
C GLU A 328 14.61 -13.82 28.46
N LYS A 329 15.11 -14.57 29.46
CA LYS A 329 16.54 -14.65 29.73
C LYS A 329 17.29 -15.54 28.74
N ASP A 330 16.76 -16.72 28.44
CA ASP A 330 17.54 -17.77 27.77
C ASP A 330 17.19 -17.92 26.27
N PHE A 331 16.10 -17.30 25.81
CA PHE A 331 15.64 -17.34 24.42
C PHE A 331 15.64 -15.94 23.77
N TYR A 332 14.75 -15.02 24.21
CA TYR A 332 14.58 -13.71 23.56
C TYR A 332 15.83 -12.83 23.63
N SER A 333 16.57 -12.84 24.74
CA SER A 333 17.79 -12.03 24.89
C SER A 333 18.94 -12.39 23.94
N ARG A 334 18.89 -13.59 23.33
CA ARG A 334 19.99 -14.16 22.53
C ARG A 334 19.99 -13.70 21.07
N TYR A 335 18.89 -13.12 20.61
CA TYR A 335 18.76 -12.72 19.22
C TYR A 335 17.94 -11.44 19.08
N GLY A 336 18.01 -10.86 17.89
CA GLY A 336 17.19 -9.72 17.51
C GLY A 336 17.16 -9.58 16.00
N PHE A 337 16.67 -8.44 15.52
CA PHE A 337 16.53 -8.20 14.09
C PHE A 337 17.84 -8.42 13.31
N ALA A 338 18.97 -7.91 13.83
CA ALA A 338 20.26 -8.00 13.15
C ALA A 338 20.82 -9.43 13.08
N SER A 339 20.63 -10.24 14.13
CA SER A 339 21.12 -11.63 14.13
C SER A 339 20.29 -12.51 13.20
N ILE A 340 18.97 -12.33 13.16
CA ILE A 340 18.08 -13.03 12.23
C ILE A 340 18.40 -12.62 10.78
N LEU A 341 18.60 -11.32 10.53
CA LEU A 341 19.04 -10.84 9.21
C LEU A 341 20.37 -11.49 8.81
N THR A 342 21.34 -11.53 9.73
CA THR A 342 22.65 -12.16 9.47
C THR A 342 22.49 -13.65 9.14
N TYR A 343 21.63 -14.37 9.86
CA TYR A 343 21.34 -15.77 9.59
C TYR A 343 20.79 -15.98 8.17
N TYR A 344 19.82 -15.18 7.73
CA TYR A 344 19.27 -15.30 6.38
C TYR A 344 20.28 -14.93 5.29
N VAL A 345 21.16 -13.94 5.53
CA VAL A 345 22.21 -13.57 4.59
C VAL A 345 23.26 -14.68 4.45
N THR A 346 23.59 -15.38 5.54
CA THR A 346 24.53 -16.51 5.52
C THR A 346 23.91 -17.82 5.04
N HIS A 347 22.58 -17.91 4.99
CA HIS A 347 21.81 -19.08 4.54
C HIS A 347 20.85 -18.71 3.38
N PRO A 348 21.39 -18.45 2.17
CA PRO A 348 20.59 -17.94 1.05
C PRO A 348 19.49 -18.91 0.59
N ASP A 349 19.66 -20.22 0.78
CA ASP A 349 18.63 -21.23 0.50
C ASP A 349 17.41 -21.04 1.42
N LYS A 350 17.63 -20.76 2.72
CA LYS A 350 16.57 -20.50 3.70
C LYS A 350 15.87 -19.18 3.44
N LEU A 351 16.63 -18.14 3.11
CA LEU A 351 16.07 -16.86 2.71
C LEU A 351 15.22 -17.00 1.43
N SER A 352 15.72 -17.72 0.42
CA SER A 352 14.99 -17.99 -0.82
C SER A 352 13.67 -18.74 -0.58
N SER A 353 13.67 -19.71 0.34
CA SER A 353 12.46 -20.42 0.77
C SER A 353 11.45 -19.45 1.39
N MET A 354 11.87 -18.62 2.35
CA MET A 354 11.00 -17.62 2.98
C MET A 354 10.46 -16.60 1.97
N LEU A 355 11.30 -16.12 1.05
CA LEU A 355 10.87 -15.23 -0.02
C LEU A 355 9.86 -15.88 -0.96
N ASN A 356 9.95 -17.19 -1.21
CA ASN A 356 8.93 -17.94 -1.96
C ASN A 356 7.64 -18.14 -1.18
N VAL A 357 7.70 -18.30 0.14
CA VAL A 357 6.50 -18.32 0.99
C VAL A 357 5.81 -16.96 0.91
N ALA A 358 6.56 -15.87 1.11
CA ALA A 358 6.08 -14.51 0.98
C ALA A 358 5.47 -14.23 -0.40
N ALA A 359 6.16 -14.59 -1.49
CA ALA A 359 5.66 -14.36 -2.85
C ALA A 359 4.32 -15.04 -3.17
N LYS A 360 3.89 -16.06 -2.40
CA LYS A 360 2.56 -16.69 -2.59
C LYS A 360 1.42 -15.76 -2.15
N ASP A 361 1.65 -14.97 -1.12
CA ASP A 361 0.66 -14.06 -0.54
C ASP A 361 0.81 -12.63 -1.07
N ALA A 362 1.97 -12.28 -1.63
CA ALA A 362 2.31 -10.92 -2.09
C ALA A 362 1.45 -10.40 -3.24
N PHE A 363 0.71 -11.28 -3.92
CA PHE A 363 -0.22 -10.95 -4.99
C PHE A 363 -1.69 -11.09 -4.58
N THR A 364 -1.95 -11.43 -3.32
CA THR A 364 -3.29 -11.63 -2.77
C THR A 364 -3.71 -10.39 -1.99
N ILE A 365 -4.72 -9.66 -2.49
CA ILE A 365 -5.19 -8.42 -1.86
C ILE A 365 -5.98 -8.70 -0.58
N ARG A 366 -6.84 -9.73 -0.58
CA ARG A 366 -7.69 -10.11 0.55
C ARG A 366 -7.20 -11.41 1.19
N PRO A 367 -6.94 -11.45 2.50
CA PRO A 367 -6.62 -12.67 3.20
C PRO A 367 -7.71 -13.72 3.03
N ASN A 368 -7.32 -14.94 2.69
CA ASN A 368 -8.26 -16.01 2.35
C ASN A 368 -9.17 -16.41 3.51
N ALA A 369 -8.72 -16.20 4.74
CA ALA A 369 -9.41 -16.61 5.97
C ALA A 369 -10.58 -15.69 6.37
N MET A 370 -10.71 -14.50 5.76
CA MET A 370 -11.69 -13.49 6.21
C MET A 370 -12.89 -13.37 5.28
N GLY A 371 -14.10 -13.52 5.82
CA GLY A 371 -15.36 -13.30 5.11
C GLY A 371 -15.70 -11.83 4.93
N ASN A 372 -16.59 -11.54 3.97
CA ASN A 372 -16.94 -10.17 3.60
C ASN A 372 -18.40 -9.75 3.84
N TYR A 373 -19.24 -10.66 4.33
CA TYR A 373 -20.67 -10.43 4.50
C TYR A 373 -21.08 -10.48 5.96
N GLU A 374 -22.14 -9.75 6.32
CA GLU A 374 -22.80 -9.90 7.62
C GLU A 374 -23.45 -11.29 7.72
N ALA A 375 -23.56 -11.84 8.94
CA ALA A 375 -24.27 -13.10 9.18
C ALA A 375 -25.74 -13.03 8.72
N SER A 376 -26.37 -11.85 8.86
CA SER A 376 -27.75 -11.58 8.41
C SER A 376 -27.94 -11.70 6.88
N ALA A 377 -26.86 -11.68 6.09
CA ALA A 377 -26.92 -11.87 4.64
C ALA A 377 -27.18 -13.32 4.23
N GLY A 378 -27.20 -14.27 5.18
CA GLY A 378 -27.48 -15.69 4.92
C GLY A 378 -26.42 -16.39 4.06
N LYS A 379 -25.20 -15.82 3.98
CA LYS A 379 -24.07 -16.42 3.27
C LYS A 379 -23.30 -17.36 4.19
N PRO A 380 -22.66 -18.43 3.67
CA PRO A 380 -21.79 -19.28 4.47
C PRO A 380 -20.65 -18.51 5.15
N PHE A 381 -20.20 -19.01 6.29
CA PHE A 381 -19.05 -18.47 7.04
C PHE A 381 -17.82 -18.33 6.14
N GLY A 382 -17.16 -17.16 6.17
CA GLY A 382 -15.95 -16.92 5.38
C GLY A 382 -16.20 -16.65 3.89
N THR A 383 -17.44 -16.38 3.47
CA THR A 383 -17.75 -16.10 2.05
C THR A 383 -17.11 -14.79 1.61
N HIS A 384 -16.38 -14.85 0.49
CA HIS A 384 -15.75 -13.69 -0.16
C HIS A 384 -16.73 -12.94 -1.06
N ALA A 385 -16.64 -11.60 -1.07
CA ALA A 385 -17.46 -10.78 -1.94
C ALA A 385 -17.02 -10.88 -3.41
N GLY A 386 -17.95 -11.31 -4.28
CA GLY A 386 -17.73 -11.44 -5.73
C GLY A 386 -18.11 -10.22 -6.55
N PHE A 387 -18.76 -9.21 -5.95
CA PHE A 387 -19.07 -7.97 -6.64
C PHE A 387 -17.77 -7.22 -6.97
N PHE A 388 -17.61 -6.82 -8.23
CA PHE A 388 -16.47 -6.05 -8.74
C PHE A 388 -15.10 -6.51 -8.16
N SER A 389 -14.82 -7.82 -8.20
CA SER A 389 -13.57 -8.44 -7.72
C SER A 389 -12.68 -8.98 -8.85
N GLY A 390 -12.95 -8.57 -10.10
CA GLY A 390 -12.30 -9.13 -11.27
C GLY A 390 -10.79 -8.93 -11.28
N TYR A 391 -10.30 -7.79 -10.79
CA TYR A 391 -8.86 -7.52 -10.73
C TYR A 391 -8.17 -8.36 -9.66
N SER A 392 -8.75 -8.44 -8.45
CA SER A 392 -8.18 -9.26 -7.37
C SER A 392 -8.19 -10.76 -7.69
N VAL A 393 -9.26 -11.26 -8.32
CA VAL A 393 -9.34 -12.65 -8.80
C VAL A 393 -8.32 -12.91 -9.91
N MET A 394 -8.22 -12.02 -10.90
CA MET A 394 -7.23 -12.12 -11.98
C MET A 394 -5.80 -12.11 -11.43
N LYS A 395 -5.49 -11.17 -10.52
CA LYS A 395 -4.16 -11.04 -9.90
C LYS A 395 -3.78 -12.30 -9.13
N LYS A 396 -4.70 -12.86 -8.35
CA LYS A 396 -4.48 -14.10 -7.59
C LYS A 396 -4.31 -15.34 -8.49
N GLY A 397 -5.03 -15.39 -9.61
CA GLY A 397 -5.01 -16.52 -10.53
C GLY A 397 -3.83 -16.52 -11.52
N LEU A 398 -3.43 -15.33 -12.00
CA LEU A 398 -2.42 -15.19 -13.07
C LEU A 398 -1.01 -14.88 -12.55
N SER A 399 -0.86 -14.30 -11.35
CA SER A 399 0.47 -13.94 -10.84
C SER A 399 1.27 -15.18 -10.46
N PRO A 400 2.52 -15.34 -10.95
CA PRO A 400 3.40 -16.41 -10.51
C PRO A 400 3.72 -16.29 -9.02
N LYS A 401 3.55 -17.39 -8.29
CA LYS A 401 3.73 -17.45 -6.82
C LYS A 401 5.19 -17.68 -6.40
N THR A 402 6.13 -17.00 -7.07
CA THR A 402 7.57 -17.19 -6.86
C THR A 402 8.26 -15.85 -6.71
N TYR A 403 9.28 -15.76 -5.85
CA TYR A 403 10.05 -14.51 -5.73
C TYR A 403 10.82 -14.19 -7.01
N GLY A 404 11.16 -15.21 -7.83
CA GLY A 404 11.81 -15.02 -9.12
C GLY A 404 11.01 -14.12 -10.06
N PHE A 405 9.68 -14.19 -10.02
CA PHE A 405 8.82 -13.27 -10.77
C PHE A 405 8.95 -11.83 -10.29
N ILE A 406 9.05 -11.59 -8.98
CA ILE A 406 9.28 -10.26 -8.42
C ILE A 406 10.61 -9.69 -8.94
N VAL A 407 11.68 -10.51 -8.97
CA VAL A 407 12.98 -10.11 -9.51
C VAL A 407 12.89 -9.76 -11.00
N ILE A 408 12.24 -10.60 -11.81
CA ILE A 408 12.03 -10.33 -13.24
C ILE A 408 11.24 -9.04 -13.43
N TRP A 409 10.16 -8.85 -12.68
CA TRP A 409 9.34 -7.64 -12.73
C TRP A 409 10.16 -6.38 -12.42
N ILE A 410 11.01 -6.42 -11.38
CA ILE A 410 11.94 -5.32 -11.05
C ILE A 410 12.91 -5.05 -12.20
N VAL A 411 13.58 -6.08 -12.71
CA VAL A 411 14.58 -5.95 -13.80
C VAL A 411 13.95 -5.36 -15.05
N VAL A 412 12.77 -5.85 -15.44
CA VAL A 412 12.04 -5.36 -16.62
C VAL A 412 11.66 -3.89 -16.45
N LEU A 413 11.12 -3.49 -15.29
CA LEU A 413 10.72 -2.11 -15.06
C LEU A 413 11.92 -1.16 -14.98
N VAL A 414 12.96 -1.52 -14.24
CA VAL A 414 14.18 -0.71 -14.17
C VAL A 414 14.78 -0.58 -15.57
N GLY A 415 14.91 -1.69 -16.31
CA GLY A 415 15.40 -1.69 -17.69
C GLY A 415 14.57 -0.82 -18.63
N LEU A 416 13.24 -0.86 -18.53
CA LEU A 416 12.32 -0.09 -19.38
C LEU A 416 12.45 1.43 -19.17
N TYR A 417 12.70 1.87 -17.94
CA TYR A 417 12.79 3.30 -17.60
C TYR A 417 14.23 3.84 -17.53
N MET A 418 15.24 2.97 -17.47
CA MET A 418 16.66 3.33 -17.37
C MET A 418 17.13 4.25 -18.52
N PRO A 419 16.81 4.01 -19.82
CA PRO A 419 17.26 4.89 -20.89
C PRO A 419 16.78 6.33 -20.71
N SER A 420 15.52 6.51 -20.32
CA SER A 420 14.93 7.83 -20.05
C SER A 420 15.57 8.52 -18.84
N PHE A 421 15.95 7.75 -17.82
CA PHE A 421 16.67 8.26 -16.66
C PHE A 421 18.11 8.69 -17.01
N LEU A 422 18.84 7.87 -17.78
CA LEU A 422 20.19 8.22 -18.21
C LEU A 422 20.20 9.46 -19.11
N ALA A 423 19.21 9.61 -20.00
CA ALA A 423 19.03 10.83 -20.79
C ALA A 423 18.75 12.05 -19.89
N ALA A 424 17.86 11.90 -18.91
CA ALA A 424 17.57 12.96 -17.93
C ALA A 424 18.83 13.42 -17.18
N PHE A 425 19.66 12.46 -16.75
CA PHE A 425 20.89 12.72 -16.02
C PHE A 425 21.91 13.48 -16.88
N ARG A 426 22.08 13.07 -18.15
CA ARG A 426 22.97 13.77 -19.12
C ARG A 426 22.48 15.18 -19.42
N ALA A 427 21.19 15.36 -19.63
CA ALA A 427 20.56 16.66 -19.87
C ALA A 427 20.45 17.56 -18.62
N ARG A 428 20.84 17.04 -17.43
CA ARG A 428 20.66 17.70 -16.12
C ARG A 428 19.21 18.15 -15.88
N ASP A 429 18.25 17.37 -16.35
CA ASP A 429 16.83 17.59 -16.10
C ASP A 429 16.33 16.68 -14.97
N PRO A 430 16.32 17.17 -13.71
CA PRO A 430 15.89 16.38 -12.56
C PRO A 430 14.41 16.00 -12.63
N ARG A 431 13.60 16.65 -13.47
CA ARG A 431 12.18 16.32 -13.63
C ARG A 431 12.02 15.01 -14.38
N LEU A 432 12.72 14.83 -15.50
CA LEU A 432 12.61 13.60 -16.30
C LEU A 432 13.10 12.36 -15.52
N ALA A 433 14.06 12.53 -14.60
CA ALA A 433 14.59 11.48 -13.74
C ALA A 433 13.60 10.95 -12.68
N GLN A 434 12.57 11.73 -12.30
CA GLN A 434 11.67 11.40 -11.19
C GLN A 434 10.91 10.09 -11.36
N ARG A 435 10.66 9.67 -12.61
CA ARG A 435 9.83 8.50 -12.90
C ARG A 435 10.47 7.20 -12.43
N LEU A 436 11.72 6.97 -12.81
CA LEU A 436 12.46 5.78 -12.37
C LEU A 436 12.65 5.82 -10.85
N ILE A 437 12.94 7.01 -10.30
CA ILE A 437 13.14 7.16 -8.85
C ILE A 437 11.87 6.82 -8.09
N LEU A 438 10.69 7.28 -8.54
CA LEU A 438 9.41 6.90 -7.95
C LEU A 438 9.17 5.39 -8.04
N ILE A 439 9.44 4.77 -9.20
CA ILE A 439 9.32 3.32 -9.38
C ILE A 439 10.21 2.56 -8.39
N VAL A 440 11.50 2.92 -8.31
CA VAL A 440 12.45 2.31 -7.37
C VAL A 440 12.04 2.57 -5.92
N THR A 441 11.51 3.75 -5.60
CA THR A 441 10.98 4.08 -4.27
C THR A 441 9.83 3.15 -3.89
N MET A 442 8.87 2.94 -4.79
CA MET A 442 7.74 2.04 -4.56
C MET A 442 8.17 0.59 -4.44
N ILE A 443 9.14 0.16 -5.24
CA ILE A 443 9.76 -1.17 -5.13
C ILE A 443 10.39 -1.33 -3.74
N PHE A 444 11.18 -0.36 -3.28
CA PHE A 444 11.79 -0.42 -1.94
C PHE A 444 10.75 -0.42 -0.82
N ILE A 445 9.68 0.38 -0.93
CA ILE A 445 8.56 0.36 0.04
C ILE A 445 7.93 -1.04 0.09
N GLY A 446 7.64 -1.64 -1.06
CA GLY A 446 7.06 -2.98 -1.13
C GLY A 446 7.98 -4.06 -0.57
N LEU A 447 9.26 -4.05 -0.96
CA LEU A 447 10.25 -5.00 -0.47
C LEU A 447 10.53 -4.83 1.04
N ALA A 448 10.49 -3.61 1.56
CA ALA A 448 10.61 -3.36 2.99
C ALA A 448 9.47 -4.01 3.77
N GLY A 449 8.23 -3.96 3.26
CA GLY A 449 7.09 -4.66 3.85
C GLY A 449 7.33 -6.18 3.95
N ILE A 450 7.80 -6.79 2.86
CA ILE A 450 8.15 -8.24 2.82
C ILE A 450 9.27 -8.56 3.82
N LEU A 451 10.37 -7.80 3.79
CA LEU A 451 11.53 -8.07 4.64
C LEU A 451 11.24 -7.89 6.13
N VAL A 452 10.50 -6.83 6.49
CA VAL A 452 10.08 -6.61 7.87
C VAL A 452 9.16 -7.74 8.34
N SER A 453 8.29 -8.29 7.48
CA SER A 453 7.47 -9.44 7.82
C SER A 453 8.30 -10.69 8.07
N ILE A 454 9.21 -11.05 7.15
CA ILE A 454 10.01 -12.28 7.24
C ILE A 454 10.95 -12.25 8.45
N ILE A 455 11.65 -11.13 8.65
CA ILE A 455 12.63 -10.97 9.73
C ILE A 455 11.92 -10.69 11.05
N GLY A 456 10.80 -9.99 11.02
CA GLY A 456 10.07 -9.56 12.22
C GLY A 456 9.06 -10.57 12.74
N ALA A 457 8.46 -11.41 11.90
CA ALA A 457 7.37 -12.31 12.32
C ALA A 457 7.40 -13.70 11.63
N GLY A 458 8.41 -13.99 10.81
CA GLY A 458 8.47 -15.27 10.09
C GLY A 458 7.36 -15.39 9.05
N ASP A 459 6.64 -16.52 9.05
CA ASP A 459 5.51 -16.76 8.14
C ASP A 459 4.13 -16.40 8.73
N ALA A 460 4.08 -15.92 9.97
CA ALA A 460 2.84 -15.53 10.62
C ALA A 460 2.27 -14.24 10.00
N ASP A 461 1.00 -14.25 9.59
CA ASP A 461 0.26 -13.10 9.06
C ASP A 461 0.91 -12.37 7.85
N LEU A 462 1.74 -13.08 7.05
CA LEU A 462 2.43 -12.56 5.86
C LEU A 462 1.52 -11.74 4.93
N ALA A 463 0.32 -12.25 4.61
CA ALA A 463 -0.60 -11.61 3.70
C ALA A 463 -0.98 -10.16 4.09
N LYS A 464 -1.01 -9.83 5.39
CA LYS A 464 -1.29 -8.47 5.86
C LYS A 464 -0.07 -7.55 5.75
N HIS A 465 1.11 -8.09 6.02
CA HIS A 465 2.36 -7.32 5.94
C HIS A 465 2.81 -7.07 4.50
N GLU A 466 2.34 -7.88 3.56
CA GLU A 466 2.63 -7.76 2.13
C GLU A 466 1.66 -6.83 1.37
N PHE A 467 0.70 -6.24 2.08
CA PHE A 467 -0.24 -5.31 1.48
C PHE A 467 0.46 -4.08 0.86
N LEU A 468 1.55 -3.59 1.48
CA LEU A 468 2.40 -2.53 0.91
C LEU A 468 2.97 -2.95 -0.45
N PHE A 469 3.51 -4.16 -0.55
CA PHE A 469 4.02 -4.68 -1.81
C PHE A 469 2.91 -4.81 -2.84
N THR A 470 1.77 -5.36 -2.44
CA THR A 470 0.60 -5.58 -3.29
C THR A 470 0.16 -4.30 -3.99
N VAL A 471 0.02 -3.21 -3.23
CA VAL A 471 -0.40 -1.90 -3.76
C VAL A 471 0.73 -1.21 -4.55
N ALA A 472 2.00 -1.33 -4.10
CA ALA A 472 3.15 -0.76 -4.82
C ALA A 472 3.32 -1.41 -6.20
N PHE A 473 3.17 -2.73 -6.26
CA PHE A 473 3.15 -3.51 -7.50
C PHE A 473 2.05 -3.01 -8.44
N ASP A 474 0.84 -2.78 -7.93
CA ASP A 474 -0.29 -2.32 -8.73
C ASP A 474 -0.08 -0.91 -9.27
N LEU A 475 0.41 0.03 -8.45
CA LEU A 475 0.67 1.41 -8.87
C LEU A 475 1.75 1.48 -9.95
N VAL A 476 2.86 0.77 -9.75
CA VAL A 476 3.98 0.74 -10.69
C VAL A 476 3.57 0.03 -11.99
N THR A 477 2.88 -1.10 -11.90
CA THR A 477 2.37 -1.82 -13.08
C THR A 477 1.34 -1.00 -13.83
N PHE A 478 0.43 -0.32 -13.13
CA PHE A 478 -0.55 0.57 -13.73
C PHE A 478 0.12 1.73 -14.47
N MET A 479 1.16 2.34 -13.89
CA MET A 479 1.95 3.38 -14.56
C MET A 479 2.64 2.85 -15.82
N ALA A 480 3.27 1.67 -15.75
CA ALA A 480 3.94 1.04 -16.89
C ALA A 480 2.96 0.73 -18.04
N VAL A 481 1.83 0.10 -17.73
CA VAL A 481 0.77 -0.18 -18.72
C VAL A 481 0.21 1.12 -19.30
N SER A 482 -0.04 2.14 -18.48
CA SER A 482 -0.52 3.45 -18.94
C SER A 482 0.46 4.13 -19.90
N ASP A 483 1.76 3.99 -19.65
CA ASP A 483 2.79 4.52 -20.52
C ASP A 483 2.92 3.79 -21.86
N ILE A 484 2.76 2.46 -21.84
CA ILE A 484 2.71 1.64 -23.06
C ILE A 484 1.49 2.02 -23.89
N LEU A 485 0.30 2.06 -23.27
CA LEU A 485 -0.95 2.43 -23.94
C LEU A 485 -0.90 3.82 -24.57
N SER A 486 -0.19 4.75 -23.93
CA SER A 486 -0.05 6.12 -24.42
C SER A 486 1.13 6.33 -25.38
N ARG A 487 1.89 5.27 -25.72
CA ARG A 487 3.14 5.32 -26.50
C ARG A 487 4.18 6.30 -25.95
N ARG A 488 4.08 6.65 -24.68
CA ARG A 488 4.91 7.67 -24.05
C ARG A 488 6.35 7.20 -23.88
N LEU A 489 6.54 5.90 -23.68
CA LEU A 489 7.87 5.28 -23.61
C LEU A 489 8.65 5.47 -24.92
N MET A 490 8.01 5.28 -26.07
CA MET A 490 8.65 5.45 -27.39
C MET A 490 9.14 6.88 -27.60
N ARG A 491 8.28 7.87 -27.30
CA ARG A 491 8.65 9.30 -27.42
C ARG A 491 9.80 9.71 -26.51
N ASN A 492 9.90 9.10 -25.32
CA ASN A 492 11.03 9.35 -24.41
C ASN A 492 12.33 8.70 -24.90
N HIS A 493 12.26 7.56 -25.60
CA HIS A 493 13.43 6.93 -26.21
C HIS A 493 13.94 7.72 -27.41
N GLU A 494 13.03 8.27 -28.24
CA GLU A 494 13.38 9.19 -29.32
C GLU A 494 14.10 10.43 -28.78
N TYR A 495 13.56 11.07 -27.73
CA TYR A 495 14.24 12.18 -27.05
C TYR A 495 15.62 11.79 -26.50
N ALA A 496 15.74 10.60 -25.91
CA ALA A 496 17.01 10.11 -25.37
C ALA A 496 18.05 9.86 -26.47
N ALA A 497 17.61 9.37 -27.63
CA ALA A 497 18.46 9.16 -28.81
C ALA A 497 18.93 10.50 -29.40
N ASP A 498 18.02 11.47 -29.54
CA ASP A 498 18.34 12.83 -30.03
C ASP A 498 19.34 13.55 -29.12
N GLU A 499 19.19 13.45 -27.80
CA GLU A 499 20.16 14.01 -26.85
C GLU A 499 21.53 13.33 -26.96
N ALA A 500 21.56 11.99 -27.09
CA ALA A 500 22.80 11.27 -27.27
C ALA A 500 23.53 11.68 -28.57
N ASP A 501 22.78 11.96 -29.63
CA ASP A 501 23.33 12.40 -30.91
C ASP A 501 23.83 13.86 -30.87
N LYS A 502 23.12 14.78 -30.20
CA LYS A 502 23.58 16.15 -29.96
C LYS A 502 24.89 16.22 -29.17
N ILE A 503 25.06 15.31 -28.21
CA ILE A 503 26.29 15.20 -27.43
C ILE A 503 27.43 14.63 -28.30
N ARG A 504 27.16 13.59 -29.11
CA ARG A 504 28.16 12.98 -30.01
C ARG A 504 28.64 13.93 -31.10
N THR A 505 27.74 14.73 -31.67
CA THR A 505 28.03 15.68 -32.75
C THR A 505 28.64 16.99 -32.27
N GLY A 506 28.83 17.18 -30.96
CA GLY A 506 29.42 18.39 -30.38
C GLY A 506 28.53 19.65 -30.51
N THR A 507 27.28 19.51 -30.95
CA THR A 507 26.33 20.61 -31.13
C THR A 507 25.71 21.09 -29.80
N GLY A 508 25.96 20.36 -28.71
CA GLY A 508 25.43 20.67 -27.38
C GLY A 508 26.34 21.54 -26.51
N LYS A 509 26.42 22.86 -26.75
CA LYS A 509 26.72 23.83 -25.67
C LYS A 509 26.00 25.17 -25.87
N GLY A 510 25.18 25.52 -24.88
CA GLY A 510 24.96 26.91 -24.44
C GLY A 510 23.86 27.71 -25.14
N GLY A 511 22.61 27.59 -24.66
CA GLY A 511 21.57 28.55 -25.00
C GLY A 511 20.22 28.17 -24.40
N ASN A 512 19.60 29.09 -23.66
CA ASN A 512 18.24 28.98 -23.14
C ASN A 512 17.25 28.52 -24.22
N ALA A 513 16.86 27.24 -24.23
CA ALA A 513 15.63 26.79 -24.87
C ALA A 513 14.50 26.79 -23.84
N LEU A 514 14.21 27.97 -23.30
CA LEU A 514 12.88 28.25 -22.74
C LEU A 514 11.94 28.47 -23.92
N ALA A 515 10.79 27.80 -23.88
CA ALA A 515 9.68 27.89 -24.81
C ALA A 515 9.87 27.22 -26.18
N GLN A 516 9.46 25.96 -26.28
CA GLN A 516 8.47 25.46 -27.24
C GLN A 516 8.37 23.94 -27.11
N HIS A 517 7.48 23.47 -26.23
CA HIS A 517 6.87 22.16 -26.43
C HIS A 517 5.78 22.36 -27.49
N PRO A 518 5.75 21.59 -28.59
CA PRO A 518 4.71 21.72 -29.58
C PRO A 518 3.37 21.37 -28.92
N SER A 519 2.47 22.35 -28.98
CA SER A 519 1.07 22.23 -28.61
C SER A 519 0.36 21.31 -29.59
N LEU A 520 0.21 20.03 -29.23
CA LEU A 520 -0.82 19.10 -29.73
C LEU A 520 -1.24 18.14 -28.62
#